data_AF-A0A1D1ZGA6-F1
#
_entry.id   AF-A0A1D1ZGA6-F1
#
_cell.length_a   1.000
_cell.length_b   1.000
_cell.length_c   1.000
_cell.angle_alpha   90.00
_cell.angle_beta   90.00
_cell.angle_gamma   90.00
#
_symmetry.space_group_name_H-M   'P 1'
#
loop_
_entity.id
_entity.type
_entity.pdbx_description
1 polymer ?
#
loop_
_entity_poly.entity_id
_entity_poly.type
_entity_poly.pdbx_seq_one_letter_code
_entity_poly.pdbx_strand_id
1 'polypeptide(L)'
;MGGGMLRLPGMIHRAMVMHVVTVVVGVMVGGGSVRWAEAGDVPTTLEGPFEPVTVPLNQKAFRGNAVDLPDTDPRVRRKGPRFAPEQISVSLSASYGSVWISWVTGEFQIGDNIKPLNPVSVKSVVYYGRLRYPLHREATGHSLVYNQLYPFEGLQNYTSGIIHHVRLTGLKPGTRYYYRCGDPSIPAMSDIHVFRTMPISGPQSYPKRIAMVGDLGLTYNTTSTVCHMRNNQPDLVLLVGDVSYANLYLTNGTGSDCYSCSFSQTPIHETYQPRWDYWGRFMEPFVSEVPLMVIEGNHEIEKQAGNQTFVSYSSRFAFPSEDSESFSTLYYSFDAGGIHFIMLGAYVSYNRSGAQYKWLERDLAKVDRSVTPWLIATWHAPWYSTYKAHYREAECMRVEMEELLYSYGVDIVFNGHVHAYERSNRVFNYSLDPCGPIHIMVGDGGNREKMAINHADDPGHCPDPLDTLDEYMGGFCAFNFTTGPAAGKFCWDRQPEYSAYRESSFGHGILEVKNETFALWRWHRNQDLYDSAGDQIYIVRQPDKCPVRPLPMNPLRRHRLIRDF
;
A
#
# COMPACT_ATOMS: atom_id res chain seq x y z
N MET A 1 71.04 -27.87 7.24
CA MET A 1 71.80 -28.27 8.44
C MET A 1 70.96 -27.92 9.66
N GLY A 2 70.75 -28.90 10.56
CA GLY A 2 70.21 -28.79 11.93
C GLY A 2 68.78 -28.24 12.07
N GLY A 3 67.74 -28.97 12.45
CA GLY A 3 67.67 -30.15 13.31
C GLY A 3 67.08 -29.76 14.67
N GLY A 4 65.84 -30.17 14.96
CA GLY A 4 65.20 -29.95 16.26
C GLY A 4 63.71 -30.30 16.27
N MET A 5 63.40 -31.58 16.44
CA MET A 5 62.06 -32.17 16.52
C MET A 5 61.77 -32.55 17.97
N LEU A 6 60.60 -32.20 18.54
CA LEU A 6 59.98 -32.94 19.66
C LEU A 6 58.51 -32.55 19.93
N ARG A 7 57.62 -33.48 19.55
CA ARG A 7 56.42 -34.06 20.22
C ARG A 7 55.30 -33.18 20.83
N LEU A 8 54.09 -33.42 20.30
CA LEU A 8 52.73 -33.35 20.90
C LEU A 8 52.59 -34.19 22.21
N PRO A 9 51.52 -34.11 23.05
CA PRO A 9 50.11 -33.79 22.72
C PRO A 9 49.27 -33.00 23.78
N GLY A 10 48.01 -32.67 23.45
CA GLY A 10 47.00 -32.29 24.46
C GLY A 10 45.76 -31.57 23.93
N MET A 11 44.73 -32.32 23.53
CA MET A 11 43.36 -31.83 23.33
C MET A 11 42.69 -31.56 24.70
N ILE A 12 42.17 -30.36 24.93
CA ILE A 12 41.07 -30.11 25.89
C ILE A 12 40.13 -29.05 25.30
N HIS A 13 38.86 -29.44 25.10
CA HIS A 13 37.73 -28.56 24.82
C HIS A 13 37.48 -27.59 25.99
N ARG A 14 37.35 -26.28 25.71
CA ARG A 14 36.59 -25.36 26.58
C ARG A 14 35.80 -24.36 25.75
N ALA A 15 34.50 -24.32 26.04
CA ALA A 15 33.53 -23.38 25.53
C ALA A 15 33.91 -21.94 25.85
N MET A 16 33.79 -21.05 24.87
CA MET A 16 34.04 -19.62 25.02
C MET A 16 32.70 -18.91 25.18
N VAL A 17 32.38 -18.54 26.42
CA VAL A 17 31.33 -17.58 26.74
C VAL A 17 31.91 -16.19 26.48
N MET A 18 31.36 -15.48 25.50
CA MET A 18 31.80 -14.13 25.13
C MET A 18 31.01 -13.11 25.96
N HIS A 19 31.64 -12.59 27.02
CA HIS A 19 31.17 -11.40 27.73
C HIS A 19 31.47 -10.15 26.88
N VAL A 20 30.44 -9.37 26.59
CA VAL A 20 30.56 -8.04 25.98
C VAL A 20 30.99 -7.05 27.06
N VAL A 21 32.13 -6.41 26.87
CA VAL A 21 32.65 -5.35 27.74
C VAL A 21 32.10 -4.01 27.28
N THR A 22 31.28 -3.36 28.12
CA THR A 22 30.87 -1.97 27.94
C THR A 22 31.99 -1.05 28.44
N VAL A 23 32.54 -0.21 27.57
CA VAL A 23 33.52 0.82 27.93
C VAL A 23 32.80 2.01 28.54
N VAL A 24 33.10 2.33 29.80
CA VAL A 24 32.61 3.52 30.51
C VAL A 24 33.68 4.61 30.42
N VAL A 25 33.37 5.74 29.80
CA VAL A 25 34.13 6.99 29.95
C VAL A 25 33.31 7.91 30.86
N GLY A 26 33.82 8.14 32.06
CA GLY A 26 33.17 8.99 33.07
C GLY A 26 33.63 10.44 32.99
N VAL A 27 32.68 11.36 33.01
CA VAL A 27 32.85 12.71 33.58
C VAL A 27 31.64 12.98 34.47
N MET A 28 31.87 13.09 35.77
CA MET A 28 30.86 13.48 36.77
C MET A 28 30.81 15.00 36.88
N VAL A 29 29.61 15.60 36.75
CA VAL A 29 29.14 16.71 37.60
C VAL A 29 27.61 16.73 37.65
N GLY A 30 27.04 16.70 38.86
CA GLY A 30 25.84 17.49 39.20
C GLY A 30 24.49 16.76 39.24
N GLY A 31 24.00 16.50 40.46
CA GLY A 31 22.72 15.85 40.74
C GLY A 31 21.48 16.47 40.10
N GLY A 32 20.73 15.60 39.44
CA GLY A 32 19.36 15.78 38.98
C GLY A 32 18.89 14.42 38.48
N SER A 33 17.89 13.83 39.14
CA SER A 33 17.36 12.52 38.75
C SER A 33 16.67 12.61 37.39
N VAL A 34 17.43 12.41 36.32
CA VAL A 34 16.88 12.08 35.01
C VAL A 34 16.41 10.63 35.11
N ARG A 35 15.09 10.44 35.24
CA ARG A 35 14.48 9.14 34.92
C ARG A 35 14.69 8.93 33.42
N TRP A 36 15.71 8.16 33.08
CA TRP A 36 15.79 7.52 31.78
C TRP A 36 14.61 6.55 31.71
N ALA A 37 13.67 6.81 30.80
CA ALA A 37 12.71 5.80 30.41
C ALA A 37 13.53 4.64 29.83
N GLU A 38 13.52 3.49 30.51
CA GLU A 38 13.95 2.24 29.89
C GLU A 38 13.11 2.08 28.62
N ALA A 39 13.76 2.06 27.46
CA ALA A 39 13.13 1.65 26.22
C ALA A 39 12.74 0.18 26.41
N GLY A 40 11.48 -0.06 26.76
CA GLY A 40 10.94 -1.41 26.83
C GLY A 40 11.13 -2.13 25.50
N ASP A 41 11.37 -3.44 25.55
CA ASP A 41 11.45 -4.28 24.36
C ASP A 41 10.19 -4.10 23.49
N VAL A 42 10.36 -4.09 22.16
CA VAL A 42 9.22 -3.99 21.22
C VAL A 42 8.33 -5.22 21.40
N PRO A 43 7.02 -5.06 21.68
CA PRO A 43 6.14 -6.20 21.96
C PRO A 43 6.01 -7.13 20.75
N THR A 44 5.64 -8.38 21.01
CA THR A 44 5.49 -9.40 19.96
C THR A 44 4.08 -9.97 19.92
N THR A 45 3.56 -10.34 18.76
CA THR A 45 2.22 -10.95 18.65
C THR A 45 2.12 -12.32 19.34
N LEU A 46 3.23 -12.87 19.84
CA LEU A 46 3.24 -14.06 20.68
C LEU A 46 2.76 -13.77 22.12
N GLU A 47 2.86 -12.51 22.56
CA GLU A 47 2.37 -12.03 23.86
C GLU A 47 0.89 -11.63 23.80
N GLY A 48 0.34 -11.45 22.59
CA GLY A 48 -1.04 -11.04 22.38
C GLY A 48 -2.06 -12.13 22.76
N PRO A 49 -3.36 -11.77 22.84
CA PRO A 49 -3.93 -10.48 22.48
C PRO A 49 -3.54 -9.36 23.46
N PHE A 50 -3.35 -8.15 22.96
CA PHE A 50 -3.07 -6.97 23.76
C PHE A 50 -4.36 -6.30 24.22
N GLU A 51 -4.34 -5.74 25.43
CA GLU A 51 -5.43 -4.89 25.91
C GLU A 51 -5.62 -3.68 24.97
N PRO A 52 -6.86 -3.34 24.59
CA PRO A 52 -7.12 -2.23 23.67
C PRO A 52 -6.58 -0.88 24.15
N VAL A 53 -5.92 -0.16 23.25
CA VAL A 53 -5.41 1.19 23.47
C VAL A 53 -6.06 2.18 22.51
N THR A 54 -6.66 3.23 23.05
CA THR A 54 -7.11 4.41 22.29
C THR A 54 -6.23 5.59 22.67
N VAL A 55 -5.55 6.21 21.71
CA VAL A 55 -4.82 7.45 21.97
C VAL A 55 -5.80 8.62 21.98
N PRO A 56 -5.84 9.43 23.06
CA PRO A 56 -6.71 10.59 23.11
C PRO A 56 -6.37 11.60 22.01
N LEU A 57 -7.40 12.15 21.36
CA LEU A 57 -7.23 13.23 20.40
C LEU A 57 -6.54 14.43 21.06
N ASN A 58 -5.41 14.87 20.49
CA ASN A 58 -4.74 16.09 20.95
C ASN A 58 -5.48 17.32 20.42
N GLN A 59 -6.48 17.79 21.17
CA GLN A 59 -7.31 18.95 20.81
C GLN A 59 -6.51 20.24 20.58
N LYS A 60 -5.31 20.38 21.17
CA LYS A 60 -4.45 21.56 20.97
C LYS A 60 -3.66 21.50 19.66
N ALA A 61 -3.36 20.30 19.18
CA ALA A 61 -2.62 20.07 17.94
C ALA A 61 -3.54 19.89 16.73
N PHE A 62 -4.80 19.49 16.94
CA PHE A 62 -5.79 19.35 15.88
C PHE A 62 -6.18 20.71 15.30
N ARG A 63 -5.97 20.90 13.99
CA ARG A 63 -6.15 22.20 13.29
C ARG A 63 -7.23 22.17 12.20
N GLY A 64 -8.18 21.24 12.29
CA GLY A 64 -9.21 21.05 11.27
C GLY A 64 -8.71 20.27 10.06
N ASN A 65 -9.32 20.52 8.91
CA ASN A 65 -9.05 19.81 7.66
C ASN A 65 -7.70 20.21 7.03
N ALA A 66 -7.08 19.27 6.31
CA ALA A 66 -5.85 19.56 5.60
C ALA A 66 -6.11 20.45 4.37
N VAL A 67 -5.13 21.30 4.03
CA VAL A 67 -5.27 22.26 2.93
C VAL A 67 -4.57 21.71 1.69
N ASP A 68 -5.32 21.56 0.60
CA ASP A 68 -4.80 21.15 -0.70
C ASP A 68 -3.68 22.07 -1.20
N LEU A 69 -2.65 21.49 -1.83
CA LEU A 69 -1.64 22.26 -2.54
C LEU A 69 -2.29 23.02 -3.71
N PRO A 70 -2.02 24.32 -3.86
CA PRO A 70 -2.56 25.09 -4.96
C PRO A 70 -1.88 24.70 -6.29
N ASP A 71 -2.56 24.93 -7.40
CA ASP A 71 -2.00 24.80 -8.76
C ASP A 71 -0.79 25.72 -9.02
N THR A 72 -0.61 26.72 -8.16
CA THR A 72 0.54 27.63 -8.15
C THR A 72 1.79 27.04 -7.50
N ASP A 73 1.69 25.92 -6.78
CA ASP A 73 2.86 25.28 -6.15
C ASP A 73 3.87 24.83 -7.23
N PRO A 74 5.15 25.20 -7.13
CA PRO A 74 6.16 24.85 -8.13
C PRO A 74 6.42 23.35 -8.28
N ARG A 75 5.97 22.52 -7.34
CA ARG A 75 6.10 21.06 -7.39
C ARG A 75 5.03 20.39 -8.26
N VAL A 76 3.88 21.04 -8.48
CA VAL A 76 2.76 20.50 -9.27
C VAL A 76 2.70 21.06 -10.69
N ARG A 77 3.50 22.09 -10.98
CA ARG A 77 3.60 22.70 -12.30
C ARG A 77 4.46 21.86 -13.24
N ARG A 78 4.06 21.84 -14.51
CA ARG A 78 4.89 21.25 -15.57
C ARG A 78 6.25 21.93 -15.63
N LYS A 79 7.28 21.12 -15.89
CA LYS A 79 8.64 21.57 -16.12
C LYS A 79 9.10 21.07 -17.49
N GLY A 80 9.82 21.94 -18.21
CA GLY A 80 10.47 21.57 -19.46
C GLY A 80 9.58 21.64 -20.72
N PRO A 81 10.12 21.16 -21.85
CA PRO A 81 9.45 21.21 -23.16
C PRO A 81 8.12 20.44 -23.21
N ARG A 82 7.30 20.75 -24.22
CA ARG A 82 5.95 20.20 -24.42
C ARG A 82 5.86 18.67 -24.29
N PHE A 83 6.78 17.93 -24.91
CA PHE A 83 6.76 16.45 -24.89
C PHE A 83 7.80 15.84 -23.95
N ALA A 84 8.47 16.64 -23.12
CA ALA A 84 9.37 16.09 -22.12
C ALA A 84 8.58 15.17 -21.16
N PRO A 85 9.15 13.99 -20.79
CA PRO A 85 8.56 13.10 -19.80
C PRO A 85 8.34 13.81 -18.46
N GLU A 86 7.18 13.58 -17.88
CA GLU A 86 6.82 13.98 -16.52
C GLU A 86 6.00 12.87 -15.85
N GLN A 87 5.73 13.01 -14.56
CA GLN A 87 4.99 12.02 -13.77
C GLN A 87 5.65 10.62 -13.85
N ILE A 88 6.98 10.59 -13.91
CA ILE A 88 7.75 9.36 -14.07
C ILE A 88 7.58 8.49 -12.82
N SER A 89 7.20 7.23 -13.02
CA SER A 89 7.02 6.24 -11.96
C SER A 89 7.58 4.87 -12.34
N VAL A 90 7.98 4.12 -11.31
CA VAL A 90 8.38 2.72 -11.40
C VAL A 90 7.33 1.88 -10.69
N SER A 91 6.90 0.77 -11.30
CA SER A 91 6.03 -0.22 -10.68
C SER A 91 6.62 -1.62 -10.86
N LEU A 92 6.31 -2.54 -9.95
CA LEU A 92 6.77 -3.92 -10.06
C LEU A 92 5.97 -4.70 -11.12
N SER A 93 6.61 -5.70 -11.70
CA SER A 93 5.93 -6.83 -12.34
C SER A 93 5.65 -7.90 -11.28
N ALA A 94 5.02 -9.04 -11.63
CA ALA A 94 4.73 -10.10 -10.66
C ALA A 94 5.99 -10.74 -10.04
N SER A 95 7.17 -10.57 -10.66
CA SER A 95 8.44 -11.10 -10.15
C SER A 95 9.58 -10.09 -10.22
N TYR A 96 10.62 -10.30 -9.40
CA TYR A 96 11.81 -9.43 -9.30
C TYR A 96 12.56 -9.19 -10.61
N GLY A 97 12.37 -10.04 -11.62
CA GLY A 97 13.09 -10.01 -12.90
C GLY A 97 12.54 -8.96 -13.88
N SER A 98 11.49 -8.24 -13.50
CA SER A 98 10.83 -7.26 -14.36
C SER A 98 10.28 -6.08 -13.56
N VAL A 99 10.27 -4.90 -14.17
CA VAL A 99 9.58 -3.70 -13.67
C VAL A 99 8.88 -2.99 -14.83
N TRP A 100 7.96 -2.10 -14.50
CA TRP A 100 7.35 -1.16 -15.42
C TRP A 100 7.88 0.24 -15.16
N ILE A 101 8.18 0.97 -16.24
CA ILE A 101 8.47 2.41 -16.22
C ILE A 101 7.32 3.11 -16.92
N SER A 102 6.68 4.03 -16.21
CA SER A 102 5.55 4.81 -16.71
C SER A 102 5.84 6.30 -16.67
N TRP A 103 5.31 7.06 -17.61
CA TRP A 103 5.42 8.52 -17.65
C TRP A 103 4.34 9.13 -18.54
N VAL A 104 4.21 10.45 -18.50
CA VAL A 104 3.30 11.24 -19.35
C VAL A 104 4.09 12.20 -20.22
N THR A 105 3.68 12.38 -21.48
CA THR A 105 4.20 13.43 -22.38
C THR A 105 3.07 14.27 -22.95
N GLY A 106 3.32 15.57 -23.18
CA GLY A 106 2.25 16.50 -23.57
C GLY A 106 1.43 16.98 -22.39
N GLU A 107 0.85 18.17 -22.53
CA GLU A 107 -0.06 18.74 -21.53
C GLU A 107 -1.45 18.13 -21.65
N PHE A 108 -2.11 17.96 -20.52
CA PHE A 108 -3.54 17.68 -20.49
C PHE A 108 -4.33 18.88 -21.03
N GLN A 109 -5.59 18.65 -21.39
CA GLN A 109 -6.52 19.71 -21.76
C GLN A 109 -7.79 19.57 -20.91
N ILE A 110 -8.34 20.71 -20.51
CA ILE A 110 -9.62 20.80 -19.80
C ILE A 110 -10.47 21.90 -20.42
N GLY A 111 -11.78 21.67 -20.54
CA GLY A 111 -12.76 22.59 -21.12
C GLY A 111 -13.68 21.91 -22.13
N ASP A 112 -14.43 22.72 -22.89
CA ASP A 112 -15.50 22.20 -23.77
C ASP A 112 -14.96 21.59 -25.07
N ASN A 113 -13.81 22.08 -25.55
CA ASN A 113 -13.25 21.78 -26.88
C ASN A 113 -11.94 20.98 -26.80
N ILE A 114 -11.89 19.98 -25.91
CA ILE A 114 -10.73 19.10 -25.78
C ILE A 114 -10.47 18.31 -27.08
N LYS A 115 -9.19 18.13 -27.41
CA LYS A 115 -8.74 17.33 -28.56
C LYS A 115 -7.75 16.27 -28.07
N PRO A 116 -8.19 15.02 -27.85
CA PRO A 116 -7.31 13.96 -27.38
C PRO A 116 -6.08 13.84 -28.28
N LEU A 117 -4.91 13.76 -27.64
CA LEU A 117 -3.65 13.59 -28.37
C LEU A 117 -3.62 12.21 -29.04
N ASN A 118 -2.93 12.10 -30.18
CA ASN A 118 -2.70 10.81 -30.80
C ASN A 118 -1.60 10.05 -30.03
N PRO A 119 -1.89 8.94 -29.32
CA PRO A 119 -0.90 8.28 -28.47
C PRO A 119 0.30 7.74 -29.26
N VAL A 120 0.13 7.38 -30.54
CA VAL A 120 1.25 6.87 -31.37
C VAL A 120 2.14 7.98 -31.94
N SER A 121 1.84 9.25 -31.66
CA SER A 121 2.65 10.38 -32.15
C SER A 121 3.97 10.58 -31.38
N VAL A 122 4.11 9.96 -30.21
CA VAL A 122 5.33 9.98 -29.38
C VAL A 122 5.66 8.53 -29.00
N LYS A 123 6.91 8.11 -29.21
CA LYS A 123 7.35 6.75 -28.92
C LYS A 123 7.51 6.50 -27.42
N SER A 124 7.26 5.26 -26.99
CA SER A 124 7.51 4.78 -25.63
C SER A 124 8.83 4.00 -25.57
N VAL A 125 9.96 4.67 -25.34
CA VAL A 125 11.29 4.04 -25.29
C VAL A 125 11.94 4.23 -23.92
N VAL A 126 12.58 3.18 -23.41
CA VAL A 126 13.44 3.24 -22.22
C VAL A 126 14.82 2.69 -22.55
N TYR A 127 15.85 3.52 -22.33
CA TYR A 127 17.23 3.06 -22.28
C TYR A 127 17.61 2.79 -20.83
N TYR A 128 18.27 1.67 -20.56
CA TYR A 128 18.62 1.27 -19.20
C TYR A 128 19.92 0.47 -19.11
N GLY A 129 20.48 0.39 -17.91
CA GLY A 129 21.72 -0.35 -17.67
C GLY A 129 22.15 -0.33 -16.21
N ARG A 130 23.13 -1.19 -15.87
CA ARG A 130 23.75 -1.23 -14.53
C ARG A 130 24.82 -0.16 -14.30
N LEU A 131 25.25 0.51 -15.38
CA LEU A 131 26.15 1.65 -15.34
C LEU A 131 25.34 2.91 -15.65
N ARG A 132 25.71 4.04 -15.05
CA ARG A 132 25.08 5.34 -15.32
C ARG A 132 25.27 5.77 -16.77
N TYR A 133 26.41 5.41 -17.37
CA TYR A 133 26.70 5.61 -18.79
C TYR A 133 27.74 4.58 -19.28
N PRO A 134 27.60 4.01 -20.49
CA PRO A 134 26.45 4.10 -21.39
C PRO A 134 25.29 3.19 -20.97
N LEU A 135 24.05 3.61 -21.27
CA LEU A 135 22.84 2.80 -21.13
C LEU A 135 22.70 1.92 -22.39
N HIS A 136 23.06 0.64 -22.26
CA HIS A 136 23.26 -0.27 -23.40
C HIS A 136 22.05 -1.17 -23.69
N ARG A 137 21.02 -1.17 -22.84
CA ARG A 137 19.78 -1.91 -23.07
C ARG A 137 18.67 -0.95 -23.47
N GLU A 138 17.78 -1.44 -24.30
CA GLU A 138 16.61 -0.72 -24.78
C GLU A 138 15.37 -1.60 -24.55
N ALA A 139 14.26 -0.96 -24.24
CA ALA A 139 12.93 -1.56 -24.24
C ALA A 139 11.93 -0.56 -24.83
N THR A 140 10.94 -1.08 -25.54
CA THR A 140 9.82 -0.31 -26.07
C THR A 140 8.53 -0.79 -25.44
N GLY A 141 7.54 0.08 -25.31
CA GLY A 141 6.23 -0.26 -24.79
C GLY A 141 5.11 0.38 -25.59
N HIS A 142 3.98 0.60 -24.93
CA HIS A 142 2.79 1.18 -25.54
C HIS A 142 2.48 2.55 -24.94
N SER A 143 1.52 3.23 -25.54
CA SER A 143 1.02 4.52 -25.08
C SER A 143 -0.49 4.60 -25.27
N LEU A 144 -1.13 5.43 -24.45
CA LEU A 144 -2.57 5.64 -24.45
C LEU A 144 -2.90 7.08 -24.02
N VAL A 145 -4.14 7.47 -24.22
CA VAL A 145 -4.75 8.68 -23.64
C VAL A 145 -6.07 8.27 -23.03
N TYR A 146 -6.49 8.96 -21.97
CA TYR A 146 -7.83 8.80 -21.43
C TYR A 146 -8.56 10.13 -21.40
N ASN A 147 -9.88 10.04 -21.33
CA ASN A 147 -10.76 11.20 -21.24
C ASN A 147 -11.65 11.06 -20.01
N GLN A 148 -12.01 12.22 -19.43
CA GLN A 148 -13.08 12.33 -18.45
C GLN A 148 -14.17 13.21 -19.07
N LEU A 149 -15.29 12.57 -19.42
CA LEU A 149 -16.34 13.20 -20.22
C LEU A 149 -17.64 13.30 -19.43
N TYR A 150 -18.25 14.48 -19.46
CA TYR A 150 -19.51 14.78 -18.77
C TYR A 150 -20.55 15.30 -19.76
N PRO A 151 -21.65 14.56 -20.03
CA PRO A 151 -22.66 14.94 -21.00
C PRO A 151 -23.70 15.89 -20.40
N PHE A 152 -23.26 16.88 -19.61
CA PHE A 152 -24.11 17.83 -18.91
C PHE A 152 -23.67 19.26 -19.25
N GLU A 153 -24.64 20.14 -19.51
CA GLU A 153 -24.35 21.55 -19.79
C GLU A 153 -23.65 22.22 -18.61
N GLY A 154 -22.55 22.94 -18.89
CA GLY A 154 -21.76 23.65 -17.88
C GLY A 154 -20.63 22.85 -17.24
N LEU A 155 -20.57 21.52 -17.44
CA LEU A 155 -19.46 20.69 -16.98
C LEU A 155 -18.33 20.67 -18.01
N GLN A 156 -17.08 20.78 -17.54
CA GLN A 156 -15.91 20.74 -18.40
C GLN A 156 -15.40 19.32 -18.61
N ASN A 157 -14.97 19.01 -19.83
CA ASN A 157 -14.35 17.73 -20.16
C ASN A 157 -12.83 17.80 -19.98
N TYR A 158 -12.19 16.64 -19.79
CA TYR A 158 -10.74 16.51 -19.69
C TYR A 158 -10.20 15.45 -20.66
N THR A 159 -9.02 15.67 -21.20
CA THR A 159 -8.20 14.64 -21.87
C THR A 159 -6.76 14.72 -21.38
N SER A 160 -6.15 13.56 -21.15
CA SER A 160 -4.80 13.46 -20.59
C SER A 160 -3.73 13.86 -21.60
N GLY A 161 -2.50 14.05 -21.09
CA GLY A 161 -1.31 13.85 -21.91
C GLY A 161 -1.22 12.40 -22.42
N ILE A 162 -0.24 12.10 -23.27
CA ILE A 162 0.04 10.74 -23.71
C ILE A 162 0.71 10.00 -22.56
N ILE A 163 0.07 8.95 -22.06
CA ILE A 163 0.59 8.09 -21.00
C ILE A 163 1.35 6.94 -21.66
N HIS A 164 2.52 6.60 -21.13
CA HIS A 164 3.40 5.57 -21.65
C HIS A 164 3.66 4.51 -20.59
N HIS A 165 3.68 3.24 -21.00
CA HIS A 165 4.07 2.12 -20.13
C HIS A 165 5.08 1.23 -20.86
N VAL A 166 6.26 1.05 -20.27
CA VAL A 166 7.34 0.21 -20.81
C VAL A 166 7.78 -0.81 -19.79
N ARG A 167 7.68 -2.09 -20.16
CA ARG A 167 8.13 -3.20 -19.33
C ARG A 167 9.61 -3.50 -19.58
N LEU A 168 10.40 -3.49 -18.52
CA LEU A 168 11.80 -3.92 -18.53
C LEU A 168 11.89 -5.36 -18.03
N THR A 169 12.50 -6.26 -18.81
CA THR A 169 12.60 -7.69 -18.47
C THR A 169 14.06 -8.17 -18.38
N GLY A 170 14.26 -9.35 -17.80
CA GLY A 170 15.60 -9.93 -17.63
C GLY A 170 16.50 -9.08 -16.73
N LEU A 171 15.94 -8.52 -15.67
CA LEU A 171 16.67 -7.76 -14.66
C LEU A 171 17.23 -8.71 -13.60
N LYS A 172 18.38 -8.34 -13.03
CA LYS A 172 18.95 -9.05 -11.88
C LYS A 172 18.24 -8.61 -10.59
N PRO A 173 17.99 -9.52 -9.63
CA PRO A 173 17.39 -9.16 -8.34
C PRO A 173 18.31 -8.25 -7.52
N GLY A 174 17.72 -7.42 -6.64
CA GLY A 174 18.44 -6.58 -5.67
C GLY A 174 19.47 -5.63 -6.30
N THR A 175 19.33 -5.31 -7.59
CA THR A 175 20.35 -4.65 -8.42
C THR A 175 19.88 -3.26 -8.81
N ARG A 176 20.80 -2.29 -8.74
CA ARG A 176 20.55 -0.93 -9.22
C ARG A 176 20.58 -0.86 -10.74
N TYR A 177 19.58 -0.21 -11.32
CA TYR A 177 19.48 0.09 -12.73
C TYR A 177 19.27 1.59 -12.93
N TYR A 178 20.08 2.17 -13.81
CA TYR A 178 19.89 3.52 -14.30
C TYR A 178 19.03 3.47 -15.56
N TYR A 179 18.16 4.46 -15.75
CA TYR A 179 17.31 4.52 -16.94
C TYR A 179 17.03 5.96 -17.39
N ARG A 180 16.66 6.10 -18.66
CA ARG A 180 16.01 7.29 -19.24
C ARG A 180 14.81 6.83 -20.04
N CYS A 181 13.69 7.52 -19.92
CA CYS A 181 12.48 7.25 -20.70
C CYS A 181 12.17 8.41 -21.65
N GLY A 182 11.35 8.15 -22.67
CA GLY A 182 10.86 9.16 -23.60
C GLY A 182 10.91 8.72 -25.06
N ASP A 183 11.05 9.69 -25.96
CA ASP A 183 11.18 9.45 -27.39
C ASP A 183 12.54 9.98 -27.89
N PRO A 184 13.46 9.10 -28.33
CA PRO A 184 14.77 9.52 -28.80
C PRO A 184 14.76 10.20 -30.18
N SER A 185 13.64 10.16 -30.91
CA SER A 185 13.52 10.79 -32.23
C SER A 185 13.17 12.28 -32.17
N ILE A 186 12.83 12.79 -30.98
CA ILE A 186 12.58 14.20 -30.67
C ILE A 186 13.38 14.57 -29.41
N PRO A 187 13.59 15.86 -29.07
CA PRO A 187 14.29 16.25 -27.84
C PRO A 187 13.40 16.06 -26.59
N ALA A 188 13.01 14.80 -26.32
CA ALA A 188 12.04 14.41 -25.31
C ALA A 188 12.48 13.16 -24.51
N MET A 189 13.77 13.06 -24.19
CA MET A 189 14.28 12.06 -23.25
C MET A 189 14.41 12.67 -21.86
N SER A 190 13.97 11.94 -20.82
CA SER A 190 14.09 12.33 -19.41
C SER A 190 15.56 12.51 -18.99
N ASP A 191 15.79 13.04 -17.79
CA ASP A 191 17.08 12.89 -17.12
C ASP A 191 17.33 11.42 -16.75
N ILE A 192 18.54 11.09 -16.27
CA ILE A 192 18.87 9.75 -15.80
C ILE A 192 18.30 9.56 -14.40
N HIS A 193 17.37 8.62 -14.27
CA HIS A 193 16.82 8.14 -13.00
C HIS A 193 17.49 6.82 -12.59
N VAL A 194 17.23 6.37 -11.36
CA VAL A 194 17.77 5.11 -10.84
C VAL A 194 16.75 4.43 -9.95
N PHE A 195 16.55 3.13 -10.14
CA PHE A 195 15.77 2.29 -9.25
C PHE A 195 16.57 1.05 -8.84
N ARG A 196 16.05 0.32 -7.85
CA ARG A 196 16.58 -0.97 -7.43
C ARG A 196 15.49 -2.04 -7.57
N THR A 197 15.82 -3.15 -8.22
CA THR A 197 14.90 -4.29 -8.32
C THR A 197 14.70 -4.95 -6.96
N MET A 198 13.52 -5.56 -6.78
CA MET A 198 13.24 -6.40 -5.62
C MET A 198 14.26 -7.54 -5.49
N PRO A 199 14.51 -8.03 -4.27
CA PRO A 199 15.38 -9.18 -4.07
C PRO A 199 14.72 -10.46 -4.60
N ILE A 200 15.51 -11.52 -4.76
CA ILE A 200 15.03 -12.80 -5.28
C ILE A 200 14.00 -13.41 -4.32
N SER A 201 12.97 -14.09 -4.85
CA SER A 201 12.01 -14.79 -4.01
C SER A 201 12.69 -15.89 -3.20
N GLY A 202 12.50 -15.89 -1.88
CA GLY A 202 13.10 -16.88 -0.98
C GLY A 202 12.93 -16.51 0.50
N PRO A 203 12.98 -17.50 1.41
CA PRO A 203 12.60 -17.36 2.82
C PRO A 203 13.58 -16.52 3.67
N GLN A 204 14.68 -16.06 3.09
CA GLN A 204 15.71 -15.25 3.74
C GLN A 204 16.04 -13.98 2.96
N SER A 205 15.21 -13.62 1.99
CA SER A 205 15.49 -12.58 1.00
C SER A 205 14.33 -11.61 0.99
N TYR A 206 14.50 -10.42 1.59
CA TYR A 206 13.41 -9.47 1.80
C TYR A 206 13.82 -8.04 1.41
N PRO A 207 12.90 -7.20 0.90
CA PRO A 207 13.12 -5.76 0.88
C PRO A 207 13.37 -5.29 2.32
N LYS A 208 14.26 -4.30 2.51
CA LYS A 208 14.62 -3.85 3.87
C LYS A 208 13.46 -3.14 4.53
N ARG A 209 12.76 -2.30 3.77
CA ARG A 209 11.65 -1.47 4.23
C ARG A 209 10.59 -1.38 3.14
N ILE A 210 9.36 -1.65 3.51
CA ILE A 210 8.18 -1.47 2.66
C ILE A 210 7.32 -0.41 3.33
N ALA A 211 7.07 0.70 2.64
CA ALA A 211 6.17 1.73 3.13
C ALA A 211 4.73 1.41 2.77
N MET A 212 3.83 1.64 3.74
CA MET A 212 2.38 1.47 3.59
C MET A 212 1.71 2.82 3.85
N VAL A 213 0.83 3.25 2.95
CA VAL A 213 0.04 4.47 3.10
C VAL A 213 -1.25 4.34 2.28
N GLY A 214 -2.37 4.87 2.75
CA GLY A 214 -3.59 5.06 1.97
C GLY A 214 -3.98 6.53 1.97
N ASP A 215 -4.94 6.91 1.11
CA ASP A 215 -5.75 8.11 1.35
C ASP A 215 -4.90 9.40 1.39
N LEU A 216 -3.94 9.47 0.46
CA LEU A 216 -2.93 10.53 0.44
C LEU A 216 -3.54 11.89 0.14
N GLY A 217 -4.35 11.99 -0.91
CA GLY A 217 -4.72 13.27 -1.50
C GLY A 217 -3.50 14.09 -1.93
N LEU A 218 -3.62 15.42 -1.93
CA LEU A 218 -2.51 16.31 -2.28
C LEU A 218 -2.58 17.62 -1.49
N THR A 219 -2.35 17.50 -0.18
CA THR A 219 -2.37 18.59 0.79
C THR A 219 -0.98 18.87 1.36
N TYR A 220 -0.83 19.92 2.16
CA TYR A 220 0.39 20.13 2.95
C TYR A 220 0.67 18.97 3.92
N ASN A 221 -0.36 18.33 4.48
CA ASN A 221 -0.23 17.16 5.34
C ASN A 221 0.29 15.96 4.55
N THR A 222 -0.20 15.73 3.33
CA THR A 222 0.35 14.75 2.39
C THR A 222 1.84 14.98 2.17
N THR A 223 2.28 16.24 2.06
CA THR A 223 3.72 16.53 1.91
C THR A 223 4.54 16.15 3.14
N SER A 224 3.95 16.23 4.34
CA SER A 224 4.58 15.74 5.57
C SER A 224 4.71 14.22 5.53
N THR A 225 3.62 13.52 5.22
CA THR A 225 3.57 12.05 5.10
C THR A 225 4.62 11.54 4.12
N VAL A 226 4.66 12.12 2.90
CA VAL A 226 5.61 11.71 1.86
C VAL A 226 7.05 12.05 2.23
N CYS A 227 7.31 13.18 2.90
CA CYS A 227 8.64 13.49 3.42
C CYS A 227 9.08 12.48 4.50
N HIS A 228 8.19 12.12 5.43
CA HIS A 228 8.45 11.12 6.46
C HIS A 228 8.75 9.74 5.86
N MET A 229 7.92 9.32 4.92
CA MET A 229 8.09 8.07 4.18
C MET A 229 9.42 8.06 3.41
N ARG A 230 9.75 9.13 2.68
CA ARG A 230 11.01 9.22 1.92
C ARG A 230 12.24 9.17 2.84
N ASN A 231 12.20 9.83 3.99
CA ASN A 231 13.31 9.81 4.96
C ASN A 231 13.54 8.42 5.55
N ASN A 232 12.50 7.61 5.63
CA ASN A 232 12.59 6.20 6.00
C ASN A 232 13.22 5.31 4.91
N GLN A 233 13.51 5.83 3.71
CA GLN A 233 14.21 5.14 2.63
C GLN A 233 13.63 3.74 2.31
N PRO A 234 12.33 3.64 1.96
CA PRO A 234 11.72 2.38 1.59
C PRO A 234 12.29 1.86 0.26
N ASP A 235 12.33 0.54 0.12
CA ASP A 235 12.63 -0.14 -1.15
C ASP A 235 11.36 -0.31 -2.01
N LEU A 236 10.17 -0.22 -1.40
CA LEU A 236 8.85 -0.40 -2.03
C LEU A 236 7.80 0.46 -1.32
N VAL A 237 6.88 1.04 -2.07
CA VAL A 237 5.69 1.74 -1.54
C VAL A 237 4.42 1.02 -1.99
N LEU A 238 3.53 0.77 -1.04
CA LEU A 238 2.16 0.31 -1.27
C LEU A 238 1.20 1.45 -0.95
N LEU A 239 0.45 1.88 -1.95
CA LEU A 239 -0.60 2.89 -1.84
C LEU A 239 -1.97 2.21 -1.84
N VAL A 240 -2.67 2.31 -0.71
CA VAL A 240 -3.90 1.54 -0.41
C VAL A 240 -5.15 2.36 -0.77
N GLY A 241 -5.31 2.68 -2.04
CA GLY A 241 -6.46 3.44 -2.56
C GLY A 241 -6.45 4.92 -2.20
N ASP A 242 -7.42 5.64 -2.79
CA ASP A 242 -7.71 7.05 -2.58
C ASP A 242 -6.48 7.95 -2.81
N VAL A 243 -6.12 8.06 -4.09
CA VAL A 243 -4.83 8.60 -4.50
C VAL A 243 -4.83 10.12 -4.48
N SER A 244 -5.63 10.75 -5.35
CA SER A 244 -5.53 12.19 -5.63
C SER A 244 -6.71 13.01 -5.12
N TYR A 245 -7.83 12.36 -4.77
CA TYR A 245 -9.09 13.02 -4.42
C TYR A 245 -9.56 14.03 -5.48
N ALA A 246 -9.39 13.69 -6.77
CA ALA A 246 -9.82 14.57 -7.87
C ALA A 246 -11.35 14.75 -7.88
N ASN A 247 -12.09 13.78 -7.34
CA ASN A 247 -13.54 13.81 -7.13
C ASN A 247 -14.00 14.69 -5.95
N LEU A 248 -13.11 15.39 -5.24
CA LEU A 248 -13.51 16.44 -4.29
C LEU A 248 -13.67 17.82 -4.92
N TYR A 249 -13.64 17.86 -6.24
CA TYR A 249 -13.70 19.07 -7.03
C TYR A 249 -14.77 18.98 -8.11
N LEU A 250 -15.43 20.10 -8.36
CA LEU A 250 -16.20 20.32 -9.59
C LEU A 250 -15.24 20.39 -10.79
N THR A 251 -15.77 20.13 -11.98
CA THR A 251 -15.03 20.20 -13.25
C THR A 251 -14.41 21.58 -13.51
N ASN A 252 -14.94 22.63 -12.90
CA ASN A 252 -14.42 24.00 -12.98
C ASN A 252 -13.26 24.30 -12.01
N GLY A 253 -12.84 23.35 -11.17
CA GLY A 253 -11.75 23.50 -10.21
C GLY A 253 -12.16 23.99 -8.82
N THR A 254 -13.46 24.16 -8.54
CA THR A 254 -13.95 24.46 -7.19
C THR A 254 -13.94 23.20 -6.33
N GLY A 255 -13.22 23.19 -5.21
CA GLY A 255 -13.09 22.04 -4.30
C GLY A 255 -13.87 22.17 -3.00
N SER A 256 -14.15 21.05 -2.34
CA SER A 256 -14.72 20.97 -0.99
C SER A 256 -14.07 19.85 -0.17
N ASP A 257 -14.09 19.97 1.16
CA ASP A 257 -13.61 18.93 2.09
C ASP A 257 -14.63 17.78 2.27
N CYS A 258 -15.83 17.94 1.73
CA CYS A 258 -16.86 16.91 1.69
C CYS A 258 -17.76 17.15 0.47
N TYR A 259 -17.61 16.31 -0.56
CA TYR A 259 -18.36 16.49 -1.81
C TYR A 259 -19.87 16.39 -1.57
N SER A 260 -20.31 15.34 -0.87
CA SER A 260 -21.73 15.12 -0.56
C SER A 260 -22.34 16.25 0.30
N CYS A 261 -21.54 16.93 1.11
CA CYS A 261 -21.99 18.04 1.94
C CYS A 261 -22.17 19.35 1.14
N SER A 262 -21.38 19.57 0.08
CA SER A 262 -21.32 20.85 -0.64
C SER A 262 -21.96 20.81 -2.02
N PHE A 263 -21.91 19.66 -2.69
CA PHE A 263 -22.22 19.51 -4.11
C PHE A 263 -23.27 18.41 -4.35
N SER A 264 -24.13 18.13 -3.36
CA SER A 264 -25.17 17.10 -3.46
C SER A 264 -26.18 17.31 -4.60
N GLN A 265 -26.20 18.50 -5.20
CA GLN A 265 -27.14 18.90 -6.26
C GLN A 265 -26.52 18.80 -7.67
N THR A 266 -25.26 18.36 -7.80
CA THR A 266 -24.64 18.19 -9.12
C THR A 266 -25.27 17.00 -9.85
N PRO A 267 -25.37 17.04 -11.19
CA PRO A 267 -26.02 15.98 -11.97
C PRO A 267 -25.28 14.63 -11.92
N ILE A 268 -24.02 14.67 -11.48
CA ILE A 268 -23.13 13.54 -11.28
C ILE A 268 -22.08 13.93 -10.23
N HIS A 269 -21.42 12.96 -9.61
CA HIS A 269 -20.21 13.22 -8.82
C HIS A 269 -19.06 13.61 -9.76
N GLU A 270 -18.77 14.91 -9.83
CA GLU A 270 -17.78 15.52 -10.71
C GLU A 270 -16.34 15.21 -10.27
N THR A 271 -15.39 15.48 -11.17
CA THR A 271 -13.96 15.42 -10.86
C THR A 271 -13.21 16.56 -11.52
N TYR A 272 -12.13 17.03 -10.88
CA TYR A 272 -11.12 17.90 -11.49
C TYR A 272 -9.85 17.11 -11.74
N GLN A 273 -9.82 16.43 -12.90
CA GLN A 273 -8.73 15.55 -13.32
C GLN A 273 -7.31 16.14 -13.27
N PRO A 274 -7.06 17.46 -13.44
CA PRO A 274 -5.73 18.02 -13.23
C PRO A 274 -5.11 17.72 -11.86
N ARG A 275 -5.91 17.41 -10.82
CA ARG A 275 -5.38 16.95 -9.51
C ARG A 275 -4.54 15.68 -9.64
N TRP A 276 -4.87 14.77 -10.57
CA TRP A 276 -4.05 13.59 -10.86
C TRP A 276 -2.70 13.96 -11.45
N ASP A 277 -2.66 14.92 -12.38
CA ASP A 277 -1.41 15.41 -12.97
C ASP A 277 -0.53 16.12 -11.94
N TYR A 278 -1.16 16.91 -11.06
CA TYR A 278 -0.48 17.57 -9.95
C TYR A 278 0.11 16.55 -8.97
N TRP A 279 -0.64 15.51 -8.64
CA TRP A 279 -0.21 14.43 -7.77
C TRP A 279 0.98 13.67 -8.39
N GLY A 280 0.89 13.29 -9.67
CA GLY A 280 1.96 12.61 -10.38
C GLY A 280 3.25 13.42 -10.43
N ARG A 281 3.16 14.73 -10.69
CA ARG A 281 4.32 15.65 -10.70
C ARG A 281 4.92 15.83 -9.30
N PHE A 282 4.08 15.90 -8.28
CA PHE A 282 4.53 15.99 -6.89
C PHE A 282 5.26 14.72 -6.43
N MET A 283 4.75 13.54 -6.81
CA MET A 283 5.31 12.25 -6.40
C MET A 283 6.53 11.80 -7.20
N GLU A 284 6.70 12.27 -8.44
CA GLU A 284 7.80 11.88 -9.34
C GLU A 284 9.20 11.82 -8.69
N PRO A 285 9.65 12.81 -7.88
CA PRO A 285 10.97 12.77 -7.25
C PRO A 285 11.18 11.61 -6.28
N PHE A 286 10.12 10.90 -5.92
CA PHE A 286 10.14 9.72 -5.07
C PHE A 286 9.86 8.45 -5.87
N VAL A 287 8.75 8.41 -6.63
CA VAL A 287 8.29 7.19 -7.30
C VAL A 287 9.00 6.87 -8.61
N SER A 288 9.83 7.80 -9.13
CA SER A 288 10.79 7.49 -10.20
C SER A 288 12.00 6.69 -9.71
N GLU A 289 12.22 6.60 -8.39
CA GLU A 289 13.35 5.87 -7.80
C GLU A 289 12.92 4.66 -6.97
N VAL A 290 11.74 4.74 -6.32
CA VAL A 290 11.18 3.68 -5.49
C VAL A 290 9.92 3.13 -6.15
N PRO A 291 9.83 1.80 -6.41
CA PRO A 291 8.64 1.19 -6.97
C PRO A 291 7.38 1.49 -6.14
N LEU A 292 6.31 1.88 -6.83
CA LEU A 292 4.98 2.13 -6.29
C LEU A 292 4.01 1.07 -6.82
N MET A 293 3.30 0.42 -5.90
CA MET A 293 2.18 -0.47 -6.19
C MET A 293 0.90 0.15 -5.62
N VAL A 294 -0.15 0.23 -6.42
CA VAL A 294 -1.39 0.95 -6.07
C VAL A 294 -2.59 0.02 -6.23
N ILE A 295 -3.47 -0.02 -5.25
CA ILE A 295 -4.81 -0.59 -5.40
C ILE A 295 -5.84 0.54 -5.42
N GLU A 296 -6.98 0.31 -6.04
CA GLU A 296 -8.06 1.28 -6.15
C GLU A 296 -8.77 1.50 -4.80
N GLY A 297 -9.26 2.72 -4.56
CA GLY A 297 -10.25 3.07 -3.54
C GLY A 297 -11.52 3.69 -4.14
N ASN A 298 -12.48 4.08 -3.29
CA ASN A 298 -13.75 4.66 -3.78
C ASN A 298 -13.54 6.00 -4.49
N HIS A 299 -12.51 6.77 -4.14
CA HIS A 299 -12.25 8.04 -4.83
C HIS A 299 -11.74 7.85 -6.26
N GLU A 300 -11.32 6.64 -6.64
CA GLU A 300 -10.97 6.28 -8.02
C GLU A 300 -12.16 5.85 -8.88
N ILE A 301 -13.37 5.67 -8.31
CA ILE A 301 -14.57 5.27 -9.08
C ILE A 301 -14.83 6.26 -10.22
N GLU A 302 -14.79 7.57 -9.94
CA GLU A 302 -14.81 8.67 -10.91
C GLU A 302 -15.77 8.47 -12.10
N LYS A 303 -17.03 8.15 -11.80
CA LYS A 303 -18.06 7.83 -12.80
C LYS A 303 -18.22 8.95 -13.84
N GLN A 304 -18.29 8.57 -15.11
CA GLN A 304 -18.39 9.51 -16.24
C GLN A 304 -19.32 9.00 -17.36
N ALA A 305 -19.34 9.70 -18.50
CA ALA A 305 -20.11 9.32 -19.68
C ALA A 305 -19.94 7.85 -20.07
N GLY A 306 -21.05 7.21 -20.45
CA GLY A 306 -21.06 5.78 -20.76
C GLY A 306 -20.94 4.87 -19.54
N ASN A 307 -21.15 5.40 -18.33
CA ASN A 307 -21.04 4.65 -17.06
C ASN A 307 -19.66 4.02 -16.86
N GLN A 308 -18.62 4.63 -17.43
CA GLN A 308 -17.24 4.22 -17.20
C GLN A 308 -16.78 4.68 -15.81
N THR A 309 -15.95 3.86 -15.17
CA THR A 309 -15.35 4.09 -13.84
C THR A 309 -13.87 3.71 -13.86
N PHE A 310 -13.08 4.19 -12.89
CA PHE A 310 -11.66 3.85 -12.73
C PHE A 310 -10.76 4.17 -13.93
N VAL A 311 -11.20 5.06 -14.82
CA VAL A 311 -10.51 5.33 -16.09
C VAL A 311 -9.16 6.00 -15.85
N SER A 312 -9.10 6.99 -14.95
CA SER A 312 -7.86 7.67 -14.56
C SER A 312 -6.87 6.70 -13.90
N TYR A 313 -7.32 5.97 -12.87
CA TYR A 313 -6.55 4.93 -12.17
C TYR A 313 -5.96 3.89 -13.13
N SER A 314 -6.81 3.27 -13.95
CA SER A 314 -6.42 2.17 -14.84
C SER A 314 -5.50 2.62 -15.98
N SER A 315 -5.53 3.91 -16.32
CA SER A 315 -4.73 4.49 -17.39
C SER A 315 -3.37 5.00 -16.91
N ARG A 316 -3.25 5.46 -15.66
CA ARG A 316 -2.06 6.16 -15.16
C ARG A 316 -1.00 5.24 -14.57
N PHE A 317 -1.41 4.13 -13.98
CA PHE A 317 -0.52 3.19 -13.31
C PHE A 317 -0.29 1.93 -14.14
N ALA A 318 0.89 1.34 -13.97
CA ALA A 318 1.19 0.04 -14.55
C ALA A 318 0.99 -1.06 -13.51
N PHE A 319 0.26 -2.10 -13.89
CA PHE A 319 -0.09 -3.21 -13.02
C PHE A 319 0.44 -4.53 -13.58
N PRO A 320 0.84 -5.50 -12.73
CA PRO A 320 1.25 -6.83 -13.16
C PRO A 320 0.06 -7.72 -13.55
N SER A 321 -1.05 -7.17 -14.03
CA SER A 321 -2.32 -7.88 -14.24
C SER A 321 -2.22 -9.11 -15.15
N GLU A 322 -1.44 -9.02 -16.22
CA GLU A 322 -1.17 -10.17 -17.10
C GLU A 322 -0.22 -11.18 -16.45
N ASP A 323 0.80 -10.69 -15.74
CA ASP A 323 1.82 -11.52 -15.11
C ASP A 323 1.28 -12.33 -13.94
N SER A 324 0.30 -11.77 -13.21
CA SER A 324 -0.42 -12.42 -12.12
C SER A 324 -1.68 -13.14 -12.60
N GLU A 325 -1.94 -13.18 -13.92
CA GLU A 325 -3.12 -13.82 -14.53
C GLU A 325 -4.47 -13.31 -13.99
N SER A 326 -4.52 -12.07 -13.49
CA SER A 326 -5.77 -11.43 -13.04
C SER A 326 -6.53 -10.81 -14.20
N PHE A 327 -5.80 -10.31 -15.22
CA PHE A 327 -6.33 -9.55 -16.35
C PHE A 327 -7.21 -8.36 -15.93
N SER A 328 -6.97 -7.81 -14.73
CA SER A 328 -7.66 -6.66 -14.17
C SER A 328 -6.66 -5.70 -13.55
N THR A 329 -6.88 -4.40 -13.73
CA THR A 329 -6.17 -3.35 -13.00
C THR A 329 -6.62 -3.25 -11.55
N LEU A 330 -7.80 -3.80 -11.22
CA LEU A 330 -8.46 -3.65 -9.92
C LEU A 330 -8.08 -4.73 -8.90
N TYR A 331 -7.34 -5.77 -9.30
CA TYR A 331 -6.78 -6.78 -8.41
C TYR A 331 -5.66 -7.53 -9.12
N TYR A 332 -4.60 -7.86 -8.39
CA TYR A 332 -3.41 -8.52 -8.91
C TYR A 332 -2.51 -9.01 -7.76
N SER A 333 -1.48 -9.79 -8.07
CA SER A 333 -0.49 -10.26 -7.09
C SER A 333 0.94 -10.05 -7.60
N PHE A 334 1.90 -10.04 -6.68
CA PHE A 334 3.33 -9.97 -7.01
C PHE A 334 4.20 -10.46 -5.85
N ASP A 335 5.42 -10.89 -6.19
CA ASP A 335 6.43 -11.27 -5.20
C ASP A 335 7.46 -10.15 -4.99
N ALA A 336 7.76 -9.86 -3.73
CA ALA A 336 8.87 -8.98 -3.33
C ALA A 336 9.75 -9.69 -2.30
N GLY A 337 10.75 -10.45 -2.78
CA GLY A 337 11.51 -11.34 -1.92
C GLY A 337 10.65 -12.52 -1.45
N GLY A 338 10.82 -12.96 -0.20
CA GLY A 338 10.02 -14.02 0.42
C GLY A 338 8.61 -13.60 0.84
N ILE A 339 8.02 -12.60 0.16
CA ILE A 339 6.69 -12.07 0.44
C ILE A 339 5.87 -12.18 -0.85
N HIS A 340 4.72 -12.84 -0.75
CA HIS A 340 3.68 -12.82 -1.77
C HIS A 340 2.62 -11.79 -1.38
N PHE A 341 2.45 -10.77 -2.21
CA PHE A 341 1.44 -9.73 -2.04
C PHE A 341 0.21 -10.00 -2.90
N ILE A 342 -0.96 -9.83 -2.31
CA ILE A 342 -2.25 -9.90 -3.00
C ILE A 342 -2.94 -8.55 -2.85
N MET A 343 -3.16 -7.85 -3.96
CA MET A 343 -3.92 -6.61 -4.02
C MET A 343 -5.36 -6.94 -4.44
N LEU A 344 -6.33 -6.72 -3.58
CA LEU A 344 -7.75 -7.00 -3.82
C LEU A 344 -8.54 -5.71 -4.04
N GLY A 345 -9.46 -5.72 -5.00
CA GLY A 345 -10.36 -4.62 -5.28
C GLY A 345 -11.60 -4.73 -4.39
N ALA A 346 -11.85 -3.69 -3.59
CA ALA A 346 -13.05 -3.58 -2.77
C ALA A 346 -14.26 -3.12 -3.61
N TYR A 347 -14.01 -2.44 -4.73
CA TYR A 347 -15.03 -1.83 -5.59
C TYR A 347 -15.16 -2.56 -6.94
N VAL A 348 -14.95 -3.88 -6.90
CA VAL A 348 -15.23 -4.82 -7.99
C VAL A 348 -15.79 -6.11 -7.42
N SER A 349 -16.59 -6.83 -8.21
CA SER A 349 -17.28 -8.05 -7.75
C SER A 349 -16.33 -9.03 -7.05
N TYR A 350 -16.52 -9.18 -5.73
CA TYR A 350 -15.76 -10.07 -4.83
C TYR A 350 -16.53 -11.32 -4.42
N ASN A 351 -17.73 -11.53 -4.96
CA ASN A 351 -18.53 -12.70 -4.63
C ASN A 351 -17.83 -14.01 -5.07
N ARG A 352 -18.13 -15.12 -4.39
CA ARG A 352 -17.58 -16.47 -4.68
C ARG A 352 -17.71 -16.92 -6.15
N SER A 353 -18.67 -16.37 -6.89
CA SER A 353 -18.88 -16.69 -8.32
C SER A 353 -18.11 -15.80 -9.29
N GLY A 354 -17.55 -14.68 -8.79
CA GLY A 354 -16.98 -13.59 -9.55
C GLY A 354 -15.55 -13.87 -10.03
N ALA A 355 -15.08 -13.02 -10.95
CA ALA A 355 -13.75 -13.16 -11.55
C ALA A 355 -12.63 -12.99 -10.51
N GLN A 356 -12.76 -11.99 -9.63
CA GLN A 356 -11.77 -11.71 -8.58
C GLN A 356 -11.63 -12.91 -7.63
N TYR A 357 -12.72 -13.46 -7.12
CA TYR A 357 -12.68 -14.59 -6.20
C TYR A 357 -12.03 -15.84 -6.83
N LYS A 358 -12.45 -16.19 -8.05
CA LYS A 358 -11.87 -17.32 -8.80
C LYS A 358 -10.41 -17.12 -9.16
N TRP A 359 -9.98 -15.88 -9.38
CA TRP A 359 -8.57 -15.55 -9.53
C TRP A 359 -7.83 -15.74 -8.20
N LEU A 360 -8.35 -15.19 -7.11
CA LEU A 360 -7.77 -15.29 -5.77
C LEU A 360 -7.57 -16.75 -5.33
N GLU A 361 -8.57 -17.61 -5.55
CA GLU A 361 -8.45 -19.05 -5.27
C GLU A 361 -7.29 -19.70 -6.04
N ARG A 362 -7.10 -19.33 -7.31
CA ARG A 362 -6.02 -19.86 -8.16
C ARG A 362 -4.67 -19.30 -7.78
N ASP A 363 -4.61 -18.02 -7.43
CA ASP A 363 -3.39 -17.33 -6.99
C ASP A 363 -2.88 -17.91 -5.68
N LEU A 364 -3.74 -18.00 -4.65
CA LEU A 364 -3.44 -18.64 -3.36
C LEU A 364 -2.99 -20.09 -3.52
N ALA A 365 -3.62 -20.85 -4.43
CA ALA A 365 -3.24 -22.24 -4.71
C ALA A 365 -1.86 -22.39 -5.40
N LYS A 366 -1.25 -21.29 -5.89
CA LYS A 366 0.10 -21.30 -6.45
C LYS A 366 1.18 -20.90 -5.43
N VAL A 367 0.80 -20.33 -4.28
CA VAL A 367 1.74 -19.83 -3.27
C VAL A 367 2.47 -21.00 -2.61
N ASP A 368 3.79 -21.07 -2.79
CA ASP A 368 4.67 -21.96 -2.04
C ASP A 368 5.26 -21.23 -0.84
N ARG A 369 4.72 -21.50 0.35
CA ARG A 369 5.16 -20.88 1.62
C ARG A 369 6.60 -21.22 2.02
N SER A 370 7.27 -22.17 1.36
CA SER A 370 8.71 -22.40 1.54
C SER A 370 9.58 -21.43 0.72
N VAL A 371 9.00 -20.79 -0.30
CA VAL A 371 9.64 -19.78 -1.14
C VAL A 371 9.23 -18.38 -0.71
N THR A 372 7.93 -18.15 -0.50
CA THR A 372 7.34 -16.91 0.01
C THR A 372 6.63 -17.16 1.34
N PRO A 373 7.37 -17.23 2.47
CA PRO A 373 6.77 -17.49 3.78
C PRO A 373 5.71 -16.48 4.19
N TRP A 374 5.87 -15.22 3.79
CA TRP A 374 4.93 -14.15 4.11
C TRP A 374 3.88 -14.03 3.02
N LEU A 375 2.62 -14.10 3.44
CA LEU A 375 1.45 -13.87 2.61
C LEU A 375 0.73 -12.63 3.13
N ILE A 376 0.78 -11.53 2.36
CA ILE A 376 0.23 -10.24 2.76
C ILE A 376 -0.85 -9.84 1.76
N ALA A 377 -2.02 -9.44 2.26
CA ALA A 377 -3.11 -8.94 1.44
C ALA A 377 -3.34 -7.44 1.69
N THR A 378 -3.76 -6.74 0.66
CA THR A 378 -4.00 -5.29 0.71
C THR A 378 -5.24 -4.95 -0.11
N TRP A 379 -6.14 -4.15 0.46
CA TRP A 379 -7.31 -3.58 -0.23
C TRP A 379 -7.77 -2.34 0.50
N HIS A 380 -8.64 -1.52 -0.10
CA HIS A 380 -8.98 -0.22 0.45
C HIS A 380 -9.82 -0.28 1.73
N ALA A 381 -11.08 -0.74 1.67
CA ALA A 381 -12.02 -0.65 2.79
C ALA A 381 -11.75 -1.68 3.92
N PRO A 382 -11.51 -1.25 5.18
CA PRO A 382 -11.16 -2.15 6.28
C PRO A 382 -12.34 -3.00 6.76
N TRP A 383 -12.06 -4.25 7.14
CA TRP A 383 -13.07 -5.16 7.72
C TRP A 383 -13.27 -4.96 9.23
N TYR A 384 -12.22 -4.53 9.93
CA TYR A 384 -12.14 -4.53 11.39
C TYR A 384 -11.91 -3.14 12.01
N SER A 385 -12.18 -2.07 11.26
CA SER A 385 -12.13 -0.71 11.83
C SER A 385 -13.18 -0.55 12.94
N THR A 386 -12.81 0.16 14.00
CA THR A 386 -13.70 0.48 15.13
C THR A 386 -14.12 1.95 15.14
N TYR A 387 -13.67 2.73 14.18
CA TYR A 387 -14.15 4.09 13.97
C TYR A 387 -15.60 4.08 13.49
N LYS A 388 -16.33 5.17 13.79
CA LYS A 388 -17.70 5.37 13.30
C LYS A 388 -17.73 5.54 11.79
N ALA A 389 -16.74 6.22 11.23
CA ALA A 389 -16.61 6.39 9.79
C ALA A 389 -16.41 5.02 9.13
N HIS A 390 -17.27 4.68 8.18
CA HIS A 390 -17.21 3.42 7.43
C HIS A 390 -17.27 2.15 8.31
N TYR A 391 -17.90 2.24 9.49
CA TYR A 391 -18.01 1.11 10.42
C TYR A 391 -18.74 -0.07 9.77
N ARG A 392 -18.04 -1.19 9.58
CA ARG A 392 -18.56 -2.43 8.96
C ARG A 392 -19.08 -2.24 7.52
N GLU A 393 -18.58 -1.23 6.81
CA GLU A 393 -19.01 -0.93 5.43
C GLU A 393 -18.67 -2.06 4.45
N ALA A 394 -17.47 -2.64 4.58
CA ALA A 394 -17.00 -3.75 3.75
C ALA A 394 -17.36 -5.15 4.29
N GLU A 395 -18.40 -5.26 5.13
CA GLU A 395 -18.75 -6.54 5.78
C GLU A 395 -19.11 -7.65 4.76
N CYS A 396 -19.75 -7.30 3.64
CA CYS A 396 -20.03 -8.30 2.61
C CYS A 396 -18.76 -8.86 1.96
N MET A 397 -17.74 -8.03 1.75
CA MET A 397 -16.44 -8.50 1.26
C MET A 397 -15.79 -9.46 2.27
N ARG A 398 -15.84 -9.12 3.56
CA ARG A 398 -15.36 -9.99 4.65
C ARG A 398 -16.05 -11.35 4.61
N VAL A 399 -17.38 -11.38 4.58
CA VAL A 399 -18.18 -12.63 4.56
C VAL A 399 -17.83 -13.52 3.36
N GLU A 400 -17.59 -12.91 2.20
CA GLU A 400 -17.24 -13.67 1.00
C GLU A 400 -15.82 -14.26 1.08
N MET A 401 -14.82 -13.45 1.45
CA MET A 401 -13.39 -13.73 1.25
C MET A 401 -12.59 -14.13 2.49
N GLU A 402 -13.01 -13.77 3.70
CA GLU A 402 -12.20 -13.95 4.92
C GLU A 402 -11.85 -15.42 5.16
N GLU A 403 -12.80 -16.33 5.01
CA GLU A 403 -12.60 -17.77 5.19
C GLU A 403 -11.54 -18.32 4.23
N LEU A 404 -11.53 -17.85 2.97
CA LEU A 404 -10.56 -18.29 1.98
C LEU A 404 -9.15 -17.81 2.36
N LEU A 405 -9.00 -16.52 2.69
CA LEU A 405 -7.72 -15.94 3.10
C LEU A 405 -7.19 -16.59 4.38
N TYR A 406 -8.05 -16.81 5.38
CA TYR A 406 -7.71 -17.51 6.61
C TYR A 406 -7.24 -18.94 6.32
N SER A 407 -7.93 -19.68 5.44
CA SER A 407 -7.57 -21.07 5.10
C SER A 407 -6.18 -21.21 4.46
N TYR A 408 -5.67 -20.16 3.81
CA TYR A 408 -4.31 -20.10 3.26
C TYR A 408 -3.30 -19.42 4.19
N GLY A 409 -3.73 -19.01 5.39
CA GLY A 409 -2.89 -18.41 6.42
C GLY A 409 -2.27 -17.09 5.99
N VAL A 410 -3.09 -16.16 5.51
CA VAL A 410 -2.67 -14.75 5.34
C VAL A 410 -2.14 -14.23 6.67
N ASP A 411 -0.95 -13.63 6.65
CA ASP A 411 -0.26 -13.21 7.87
C ASP A 411 -0.67 -11.80 8.31
N ILE A 412 -0.81 -10.88 7.34
CA ILE A 412 -1.08 -9.44 7.56
C ILE A 412 -2.02 -8.94 6.46
N VAL A 413 -2.93 -8.05 6.84
CA VAL A 413 -3.82 -7.30 5.95
C VAL A 413 -3.58 -5.80 6.14
N PHE A 414 -3.41 -5.07 5.03
CA PHE A 414 -3.32 -3.60 5.03
C PHE A 414 -4.54 -2.95 4.37
N ASN A 415 -5.08 -1.92 5.02
CA ASN A 415 -6.24 -1.16 4.57
C ASN A 415 -6.00 0.36 4.60
N GLY A 416 -6.83 1.10 3.86
CA GLY A 416 -6.92 2.56 3.86
C GLY A 416 -8.29 3.02 4.35
N HIS A 417 -8.93 3.91 3.59
CA HIS A 417 -10.32 4.37 3.63
C HIS A 417 -10.72 5.19 4.85
N VAL A 418 -10.56 4.60 6.04
CA VAL A 418 -10.84 5.31 7.29
C VAL A 418 -9.66 6.19 7.62
N HIS A 419 -9.91 7.50 7.70
CA HIS A 419 -8.90 8.52 7.96
C HIS A 419 -8.41 8.54 9.41
N ALA A 420 -7.74 7.47 9.83
CA ALA A 420 -7.06 7.29 11.09
C ALA A 420 -6.10 6.09 10.99
N TYR A 421 -5.33 5.86 12.06
CA TYR A 421 -4.54 4.65 12.21
C TYR A 421 -5.23 3.67 13.15
N GLU A 422 -5.27 2.38 12.78
CA GLU A 422 -5.72 1.31 13.65
C GLU A 422 -4.98 0.01 13.38
N ARG A 423 -4.66 -0.74 14.45
CA ARG A 423 -4.08 -2.08 14.39
C ARG A 423 -4.92 -3.03 15.24
N SER A 424 -5.34 -4.13 14.63
CA SER A 424 -6.03 -5.20 15.31
C SER A 424 -5.07 -6.10 16.11
N ASN A 425 -5.61 -6.81 17.09
CA ASN A 425 -5.07 -8.12 17.49
C ASN A 425 -5.29 -9.13 16.36
N ARG A 426 -4.69 -10.33 16.45
CA ARG A 426 -5.01 -11.40 15.49
C ARG A 426 -6.49 -11.77 15.63
N VAL A 427 -7.22 -11.72 14.52
CA VAL A 427 -8.68 -11.85 14.51
C VAL A 427 -9.12 -12.67 13.31
N PHE A 428 -10.14 -13.50 13.51
CA PHE A 428 -10.87 -14.19 12.46
C PHE A 428 -12.34 -14.22 12.83
N ASN A 429 -13.19 -13.76 11.90
CA ASN A 429 -14.64 -13.68 12.08
C ASN A 429 -15.06 -13.02 13.41
N TYR A 430 -14.50 -11.83 13.68
CA TYR A 430 -14.67 -11.05 14.92
C TYR A 430 -14.27 -11.75 16.23
N SER A 431 -13.60 -12.90 16.15
CA SER A 431 -13.07 -13.62 17.31
C SER A 431 -11.56 -13.50 17.34
N LEU A 432 -11.00 -13.26 18.53
CA LEU A 432 -9.55 -13.32 18.73
C LEU A 432 -9.05 -14.72 18.42
N ASP A 433 -8.13 -14.83 17.47
CA ASP A 433 -7.64 -16.11 16.95
C ASP A 433 -6.12 -16.00 16.74
N PRO A 434 -5.28 -16.84 17.38
CA PRO A 434 -3.83 -16.80 17.23
C PRO A 434 -3.34 -17.08 15.79
N CYS A 435 -4.18 -17.64 14.93
CA CYS A 435 -3.92 -17.91 13.52
C CYS A 435 -4.61 -16.91 12.58
N GLY A 436 -5.43 -16.00 13.09
CA GLY A 436 -6.01 -14.92 12.31
C GLY A 436 -4.94 -13.95 11.80
N PRO A 437 -5.15 -13.32 10.62
CA PRO A 437 -4.31 -12.22 10.18
C PRO A 437 -4.38 -11.04 11.17
N ILE A 438 -3.36 -10.19 11.12
CA ILE A 438 -3.42 -8.87 11.73
C ILE A 438 -3.91 -7.90 10.68
N HIS A 439 -4.94 -7.13 11.00
CA HIS A 439 -5.46 -6.05 10.16
C HIS A 439 -4.86 -4.72 10.62
N ILE A 440 -4.27 -3.99 9.68
CA ILE A 440 -3.66 -2.69 9.93
C ILE A 440 -4.24 -1.69 8.93
N MET A 441 -4.83 -0.64 9.47
CA MET A 441 -5.47 0.44 8.73
C MET A 441 -4.57 1.67 8.79
N VAL A 442 -4.18 2.16 7.61
CA VAL A 442 -3.28 3.30 7.39
C VAL A 442 -3.87 4.26 6.37
N GLY A 443 -5.17 4.54 6.49
CA GLY A 443 -5.90 5.52 5.66
C GLY A 443 -5.65 6.97 6.09
N ASP A 444 -4.59 7.20 6.83
CA ASP A 444 -4.23 8.47 7.46
C ASP A 444 -3.17 9.25 6.67
N GLY A 445 -3.20 9.13 5.33
CA GLY A 445 -2.18 9.69 4.44
C GLY A 445 -2.13 11.21 4.37
N GLY A 446 -3.20 11.90 4.77
CA GLY A 446 -3.23 13.37 4.83
C GLY A 446 -4.15 14.06 3.83
N ASN A 447 -5.15 13.38 3.28
CA ASN A 447 -6.14 14.02 2.43
C ASN A 447 -6.92 15.14 3.16
N ARG A 448 -7.72 15.89 2.39
CA ARG A 448 -8.42 17.08 2.89
C ARG A 448 -9.73 16.79 3.64
N GLU A 449 -10.25 15.57 3.54
CA GLU A 449 -11.47 15.24 4.25
C GLU A 449 -11.24 15.22 5.77
N LYS A 450 -12.32 15.07 6.51
CA LYS A 450 -12.27 15.02 7.98
C LYS A 450 -11.49 13.77 8.45
N MET A 451 -10.66 13.97 9.47
CA MET A 451 -10.07 12.89 10.25
C MET A 451 -11.18 12.07 10.94
N ALA A 452 -11.06 10.75 10.96
CA ALA A 452 -11.93 9.88 11.74
C ALA A 452 -11.56 10.00 13.23
N ILE A 453 -12.48 10.52 14.04
CA ILE A 453 -12.27 10.81 15.46
C ILE A 453 -13.21 10.00 16.35
N ASN A 454 -14.48 9.93 15.96
CA ASN A 454 -15.49 9.23 16.74
C ASN A 454 -15.39 7.73 16.50
N HIS A 455 -15.56 6.95 17.56
CA HIS A 455 -15.60 5.50 17.51
C HIS A 455 -17.04 4.99 17.52
N ALA A 456 -17.29 3.84 16.90
CA ALA A 456 -18.64 3.26 16.91
C ALA A 456 -19.09 2.84 18.32
N ASP A 457 -18.13 2.55 19.19
CA ASP A 457 -18.33 2.21 20.61
C ASP A 457 -18.45 3.42 21.55
N ASP A 458 -18.26 4.65 21.07
CA ASP A 458 -18.51 5.84 21.88
C ASP A 458 -20.01 5.97 22.23
N PRO A 459 -20.38 6.46 23.42
CA PRO A 459 -21.78 6.62 23.80
C PRO A 459 -22.58 7.42 22.76
N GLY A 460 -23.65 6.81 22.22
CA GLY A 460 -24.53 7.43 21.22
C GLY A 460 -23.96 7.49 19.79
N HIS A 461 -22.80 6.87 19.53
CA HIS A 461 -22.15 6.94 18.22
C HIS A 461 -22.30 5.69 17.35
N CYS A 462 -22.82 4.59 17.90
CA CYS A 462 -23.15 3.39 17.12
C CYS A 462 -24.13 3.76 15.98
N PRO A 463 -23.75 3.56 14.71
CA PRO A 463 -24.60 3.91 13.58
C PRO A 463 -25.81 2.98 13.45
N ASP A 464 -26.84 3.42 12.73
CA ASP A 464 -27.90 2.51 12.28
C ASP A 464 -27.26 1.51 11.29
N PRO A 465 -27.49 0.19 11.44
CA PRO A 465 -26.94 -0.80 10.51
C PRO A 465 -27.25 -0.49 9.04
N LEU A 466 -28.42 0.07 8.73
CA LEU A 466 -28.79 0.38 7.34
C LEU A 466 -27.96 1.54 6.74
N ASP A 467 -27.39 2.40 7.59
CA ASP A 467 -26.55 3.51 7.18
C ASP A 467 -25.09 3.09 6.91
N THR A 468 -24.72 1.83 7.19
CA THR A 468 -23.34 1.33 6.97
C THR A 468 -23.18 0.61 5.64
N LEU A 469 -24.13 0.74 4.72
CA LEU A 469 -24.07 0.08 3.41
C LEU A 469 -23.08 0.80 2.48
N ASP A 470 -22.19 0.05 1.84
CA ASP A 470 -21.49 0.56 0.65
C ASP A 470 -22.48 0.67 -0.52
N GLU A 471 -22.84 1.90 -0.90
CA GLU A 471 -23.86 2.13 -1.94
C GLU A 471 -23.41 1.66 -3.34
N TYR A 472 -22.10 1.59 -3.60
CA TYR A 472 -21.56 1.25 -4.91
C TYR A 472 -21.60 -0.26 -5.17
N MET A 473 -21.18 -1.06 -4.18
CA MET A 473 -21.17 -2.52 -4.22
C MET A 473 -22.52 -3.11 -3.83
N GLY A 474 -23.24 -2.45 -2.92
CA GLY A 474 -24.52 -2.88 -2.39
C GLY A 474 -24.46 -4.18 -1.58
N GLY A 475 -25.63 -4.64 -1.15
CA GLY A 475 -25.79 -5.84 -0.33
C GLY A 475 -25.54 -5.58 1.17
N PHE A 476 -26.37 -6.17 2.03
CA PHE A 476 -26.29 -5.97 3.47
C PHE A 476 -25.88 -7.28 4.18
N CYS A 477 -24.72 -7.25 4.84
CA CYS A 477 -24.17 -8.41 5.54
C CYS A 477 -23.85 -8.13 7.03
N ALA A 478 -24.04 -6.89 7.50
CA ALA A 478 -23.68 -6.45 8.84
C ALA A 478 -24.81 -6.67 9.84
N PHE A 479 -25.00 -7.91 10.28
CA PHE A 479 -25.95 -8.23 11.34
C PHE A 479 -25.36 -7.97 12.73
N ASN A 480 -26.23 -7.82 13.74
CA ASN A 480 -25.81 -7.73 15.14
C ASN A 480 -24.94 -8.93 15.52
N PHE A 481 -23.99 -8.71 16.42
CA PHE A 481 -23.19 -9.79 16.98
C PHE A 481 -24.10 -10.79 17.68
N THR A 482 -23.85 -12.09 17.48
CA THR A 482 -24.62 -13.16 18.12
C THR A 482 -23.91 -13.75 19.33
N THR A 483 -22.61 -13.47 19.49
CA THR A 483 -21.74 -13.98 20.55
C THR A 483 -20.79 -12.90 21.06
N GLY A 484 -20.11 -13.16 22.19
CA GLY A 484 -19.12 -12.26 22.76
C GLY A 484 -19.71 -11.06 23.53
N PRO A 485 -18.88 -10.10 23.96
CA PRO A 485 -19.29 -8.98 24.81
C PRO A 485 -20.37 -8.07 24.22
N ALA A 486 -20.49 -8.01 22.88
CA ALA A 486 -21.50 -7.22 22.18
C ALA A 486 -22.71 -8.05 21.68
N ALA A 487 -22.92 -9.26 22.19
CA ALA A 487 -24.04 -10.11 21.76
C ALA A 487 -25.39 -9.37 21.84
N GLY A 488 -26.16 -9.45 20.74
CA GLY A 488 -27.44 -8.75 20.56
C GLY A 488 -27.31 -7.29 20.11
N LYS A 489 -26.11 -6.72 20.05
CA LYS A 489 -25.86 -5.32 19.66
C LYS A 489 -25.10 -5.24 18.33
N PHE A 490 -25.20 -4.08 17.68
CA PHE A 490 -24.46 -3.79 16.45
C PHE A 490 -23.03 -3.28 16.72
N CYS A 491 -22.85 -2.60 17.85
CA CYS A 491 -21.57 -2.08 18.32
C CYS A 491 -21.30 -2.52 19.75
N TRP A 492 -20.03 -2.51 20.11
CA TRP A 492 -19.59 -2.59 21.49
C TRP A 492 -19.89 -1.26 22.20
N ASP A 493 -19.78 -1.23 23.53
CA ASP A 493 -19.90 -0.01 24.37
C ASP A 493 -18.55 0.42 24.99
N ARG A 494 -17.47 -0.15 24.47
CA ARG A 494 -16.06 0.11 24.75
C ARG A 494 -15.22 -0.36 23.56
N GLN A 495 -13.96 0.04 23.49
CA GLN A 495 -13.04 -0.40 22.43
C GLN A 495 -13.06 -1.94 22.34
N PRO A 496 -13.41 -2.52 21.18
CA PRO A 496 -13.46 -3.97 21.02
C PRO A 496 -12.12 -4.64 21.28
N GLU A 497 -12.14 -5.84 21.88
CA GLU A 497 -10.92 -6.59 22.24
C GLU A 497 -10.06 -6.98 21.03
N TYR A 498 -10.65 -7.02 19.83
CA TYR A 498 -9.91 -7.22 18.58
C TYR A 498 -9.14 -5.97 18.11
N SER A 499 -9.42 -4.77 18.64
CA SER A 499 -8.68 -3.53 18.33
C SER A 499 -7.56 -3.34 19.35
N ALA A 500 -6.32 -3.55 18.95
CA ALA A 500 -5.17 -3.44 19.87
C ALA A 500 -4.75 -1.98 20.07
N TYR A 501 -4.75 -1.18 19.00
CA TYR A 501 -4.33 0.22 19.02
C TYR A 501 -5.12 1.03 18.01
N ARG A 502 -5.63 2.21 18.38
CA ARG A 502 -6.22 3.18 17.45
C ARG A 502 -5.84 4.61 17.80
N GLU A 503 -5.53 5.41 16.78
CA GLU A 503 -5.12 6.80 16.92
C GLU A 503 -5.53 7.66 15.71
N SER A 504 -6.16 8.80 15.99
CA SER A 504 -6.55 9.81 14.99
C SER A 504 -5.42 10.81 14.74
N SER A 505 -4.38 10.36 14.05
CA SER A 505 -3.24 11.17 13.58
C SER A 505 -2.95 10.84 12.12
N PHE A 506 -2.40 11.78 11.36
CA PHE A 506 -1.85 11.47 10.03
C PHE A 506 -0.48 10.79 10.14
N GLY A 507 -0.12 9.96 9.18
CA GLY A 507 1.11 9.19 9.24
C GLY A 507 1.31 8.21 8.08
N HIS A 508 2.31 7.35 8.26
CA HIS A 508 2.61 6.25 7.35
C HIS A 508 3.19 5.05 8.10
N GLY A 509 3.11 3.88 7.49
CA GLY A 509 3.66 2.64 8.01
C GLY A 509 4.97 2.20 7.36
N ILE A 510 5.81 1.48 8.11
CA ILE A 510 7.00 0.79 7.61
C ILE A 510 6.98 -0.66 8.10
N LEU A 511 7.00 -1.59 7.15
CA LEU A 511 7.17 -3.01 7.39
C LEU A 511 8.62 -3.43 7.10
N GLU A 512 9.26 -4.07 8.08
CA GLU A 512 10.61 -4.62 7.98
C GLU A 512 10.58 -6.13 8.26
N VAL A 513 10.42 -6.93 7.21
CA VAL A 513 10.48 -8.40 7.33
C VAL A 513 11.92 -8.83 7.60
N LYS A 514 12.14 -9.54 8.70
CA LYS A 514 13.47 -9.93 9.18
C LYS A 514 13.87 -11.31 8.67
N ASN A 515 12.92 -12.24 8.70
CA ASN A 515 13.09 -13.62 8.25
C ASN A 515 11.70 -14.25 8.00
N GLU A 516 11.64 -15.55 7.79
CA GLU A 516 10.41 -16.33 7.54
C GLU A 516 9.37 -16.35 8.68
N THR A 517 9.70 -15.85 9.87
CA THR A 517 8.79 -15.84 11.03
C THR A 517 8.58 -14.46 11.65
N PHE A 518 9.56 -13.56 11.62
CA PHE A 518 9.50 -12.24 12.24
C PHE A 518 9.44 -11.10 11.22
N ALA A 519 8.48 -10.20 11.40
CA ALA A 519 8.43 -8.91 10.74
C ALA A 519 8.19 -7.81 11.77
N LEU A 520 8.92 -6.69 11.65
CA LEU A 520 8.70 -5.52 12.49
C LEU A 520 7.76 -4.56 11.76
N TRP A 521 6.65 -4.22 12.38
CA TRP A 521 5.76 -3.14 11.96
C TRP A 521 6.05 -1.89 12.79
N ARG A 522 6.12 -0.74 12.13
CA ARG A 522 6.17 0.59 12.75
C ARG A 522 5.23 1.53 12.03
N TRP A 523 4.41 2.25 12.78
CA TRP A 523 3.66 3.38 12.26
C TRP A 523 4.23 4.69 12.81
N HIS A 524 4.37 5.68 11.95
CA HIS A 524 5.01 6.96 12.23
C HIS A 524 4.01 8.08 12.04
N ARG A 525 3.84 8.89 13.10
CA ARG A 525 2.98 10.06 13.10
C ARG A 525 3.67 11.24 12.42
N ASN A 526 2.91 12.04 11.68
CA ASN A 526 3.42 13.23 11.02
C ASN A 526 3.88 14.32 12.00
N GLN A 527 3.28 14.41 13.18
CA GLN A 527 3.65 15.41 14.19
C GLN A 527 4.93 15.07 14.98
N ASP A 528 5.40 13.83 14.92
CA ASP A 528 6.60 13.40 15.61
C ASP A 528 7.86 13.64 14.75
N LEU A 529 9.04 13.55 15.36
CA LEU A 529 10.29 13.52 14.59
C LEU A 529 10.42 12.20 13.81
N TYR A 530 11.14 12.24 12.68
CA TYR A 530 11.24 11.15 11.69
C TYR A 530 11.59 9.75 12.24
N ASP A 531 12.31 9.65 13.36
CA ASP A 531 12.78 8.38 13.93
C ASP A 531 11.86 7.81 15.03
N SER A 532 10.79 8.52 15.40
CA SER A 532 9.86 8.10 16.45
C SER A 532 8.73 7.26 15.85
N ALA A 533 8.49 6.07 16.40
CA ALA A 533 7.31 5.27 16.08
C ALA A 533 6.17 5.64 17.05
N GLY A 534 4.99 5.92 16.51
CA GLY A 534 3.77 6.08 17.30
C GLY A 534 3.26 4.73 17.82
N ASP A 535 3.34 3.71 16.98
CA ASP A 535 3.06 2.31 17.33
C ASP A 535 4.09 1.39 16.68
N GLN A 536 4.46 0.30 17.36
CA GLN A 536 5.39 -0.69 16.85
C GLN A 536 5.17 -2.06 17.47
N ILE A 537 5.33 -3.10 16.66
CA ILE A 537 5.14 -4.50 17.08
C ILE A 537 5.94 -5.45 16.20
N TYR A 538 6.49 -6.50 16.79
CA TYR A 538 6.94 -7.66 16.04
C TYR A 538 5.76 -8.59 15.75
N ILE A 539 5.44 -8.71 14.47
CA ILE A 539 4.50 -9.69 13.96
C ILE A 539 5.25 -11.01 13.81
N VAL A 540 4.80 -12.03 14.52
CA VAL A 540 5.37 -13.37 14.49
C VAL A 540 4.34 -14.34 13.94
N ARG A 541 4.66 -14.98 12.80
CA ARG A 541 3.85 -16.06 12.22
C ARG A 541 4.27 -17.42 12.77
N GLN A 542 3.32 -18.33 12.94
CA GLN A 542 3.53 -19.65 13.56
C GLN A 542 3.08 -20.78 12.60
N PRO A 543 3.85 -21.05 11.52
CA PRO A 543 3.46 -22.04 10.49
C PRO A 543 3.17 -23.44 11.05
N ASP A 544 3.88 -23.84 12.12
CA ASP A 544 3.68 -25.16 12.75
C ASP A 544 2.40 -25.24 13.59
N LYS A 545 1.84 -24.10 14.03
CA LYS A 545 0.61 -24.03 14.82
C LYS A 545 -0.62 -23.70 13.98
N CYS A 546 -0.43 -22.96 12.90
CA CYS A 546 -1.48 -22.46 12.02
C CYS A 546 -1.38 -23.17 10.66
N PRO A 547 -1.86 -24.42 10.55
CA PRO A 547 -1.75 -25.19 9.33
C PRO A 547 -2.55 -24.51 8.22
N VAL A 548 -1.92 -24.34 7.07
CA VAL A 548 -2.55 -23.79 5.87
C VAL A 548 -3.07 -24.92 5.00
N ARG A 549 -4.10 -24.65 4.20
CA ARG A 549 -4.65 -25.59 3.24
C ARG A 549 -3.53 -26.12 2.34
N PRO A 550 -3.32 -27.45 2.26
CA PRO A 550 -2.26 -28.00 1.44
C PRO A 550 -2.54 -27.72 -0.05
N LEU A 551 -1.47 -27.39 -0.80
CA LEU A 551 -1.53 -27.23 -2.25
C LEU A 551 -2.28 -28.41 -2.88
N PRO A 552 -3.28 -28.20 -3.75
CA PRO A 552 -3.88 -29.30 -4.48
C PRO A 552 -2.77 -30.02 -5.25
N MET A 553 -2.53 -31.28 -4.90
CA MET A 553 -1.49 -32.08 -5.52
C MET A 553 -1.70 -32.12 -7.04
N ASN A 554 -0.75 -31.54 -7.78
CA ASN A 554 -0.73 -31.58 -9.24
C ASN A 554 -0.89 -33.04 -9.72
N PRO A 555 -1.86 -33.37 -10.59
CA PRO A 555 -2.09 -34.75 -11.06
C PRO A 555 -0.83 -35.41 -11.66
N LEU A 556 0.12 -34.61 -12.14
CA LEU A 556 1.40 -35.07 -12.67
C LEU A 556 2.36 -35.63 -11.61
N ARG A 557 2.18 -35.33 -10.32
CA ARG A 557 2.95 -35.96 -9.22
C ARG A 557 2.40 -37.33 -8.80
N ARG A 558 1.18 -37.70 -9.21
CA ARG A 558 0.61 -39.03 -8.92
C ARG A 558 1.36 -40.17 -9.64
N HIS A 559 2.06 -39.88 -10.74
CA HIS A 559 2.77 -40.92 -11.51
C HIS A 559 4.23 -41.17 -11.07
N ARG A 560 4.75 -40.44 -10.07
CA ARG A 560 6.07 -40.70 -9.49
C ARG A 560 6.06 -41.41 -8.14
N LEU A 561 4.89 -41.62 -7.53
CA LEU A 561 4.75 -42.27 -6.21
C LEU A 561 4.08 -43.66 -6.28
N ILE A 562 3.86 -44.21 -7.48
CA ILE A 562 3.32 -45.58 -7.69
C ILE A 562 4.32 -46.43 -8.51
N ARG A 563 5.62 -46.17 -8.37
CA ARG A 563 6.68 -47.04 -8.94
C ARG A 563 7.68 -47.58 -7.92
N ASP A 564 7.53 -47.22 -6.64
CA ASP A 564 8.37 -47.73 -5.55
C ASP A 564 7.52 -48.42 -4.46
N PHE A 565 6.60 -49.30 -4.89
CA PHE A 565 6.03 -50.37 -4.06
C PHE A 565 5.82 -51.63 -4.90
#